data_AF-A0A2Z6LTX7-F1
#
_entry.id   AF-A0A2Z6LTX7-F1
#
_cell.length_a   1.000
_cell.length_b   1.000
_cell.length_c   1.000
_cell.angle_alpha   90.00
_cell.angle_beta   90.00
_cell.angle_gamma   90.00
#
_symmetry.space_group_name_H-M   'P 1'
#
loop_
_entity.id
_entity.type
_entity.pdbx_description
1 polymer ?
#
loop_
_entity_poly.entity_id
_entity_poly.type
_entity_poly.pdbx_seq_one_letter_code
_entity_poly.pdbx_strand_id
1 'polypeptide(L)'
;IRSTIDRYKKACSDHSSTTTTTEINAQYYQQESAKLRQQIQMLQNSNRHLMGDALSTLTVKELKQLENRLERGITRIRSKKHEMLLAEIEYFQKREIELENENLCLRTKINDVERQVNMVSGQELNAIQALASRNFFDPNMMEGETSYHQSDKKILHLG
;
A
#
# COMPACT_ATOMS: atom_id res chain seq x y z
N ILE A 1 15.25 46.04 64.46
CA ILE A 1 15.81 44.72 64.05
C ILE A 1 14.73 43.64 63.98
N ARG A 2 14.07 43.26 65.09
CA ARG A 2 12.97 42.26 65.08
C ARG A 2 11.84 42.57 64.06
N SER A 3 11.32 43.80 64.08
CA SER A 3 10.31 44.27 63.12
C SER A 3 10.75 44.17 61.65
N THR A 4 12.05 44.35 61.37
CA THR A 4 12.60 44.25 60.02
C THR A 4 12.70 42.79 59.58
N ILE A 5 13.10 41.90 60.49
CA ILE A 5 13.18 40.45 60.27
C ILE A 5 11.79 39.88 60.02
N ASP A 6 10.79 40.26 60.82
CA ASP A 6 9.41 39.77 60.67
C ASP A 6 8.78 40.25 59.35
N ARG A 7 9.10 41.48 58.92
CA ARG A 7 8.65 42.02 57.63
C ARG A 7 9.27 41.28 56.44
N TYR A 8 10.55 40.93 56.54
CA TYR A 8 11.23 40.12 55.51
C TYR A 8 10.69 38.69 55.47
N LYS A 9 10.50 38.05 56.63
CA LYS A 9 9.86 36.72 56.72
C LYS A 9 8.46 36.71 56.11
N LYS A 10 7.67 37.75 56.35
CA LYS A 10 6.32 37.88 55.80
C LYS A 10 6.34 38.07 54.28
N ALA A 11 7.20 38.95 53.76
CA ALA A 11 7.36 39.14 52.32
C ALA A 11 7.85 37.88 51.57
N CYS A 12 8.70 37.07 52.19
CA CYS A 12 9.12 35.78 51.62
C CYS A 12 8.02 34.71 51.70
N SER A 13 7.20 34.72 52.76
CA SER A 13 6.06 33.81 52.92
C SER A 13 4.91 34.13 51.94
N ASP A 14 4.73 35.40 51.60
CA ASP A 14 3.68 35.85 50.67
C ASP A 14 3.98 35.45 49.20
N HIS A 15 5.21 35.05 48.87
CA HIS A 15 5.56 34.46 47.57
C HIS A 15 5.22 32.96 47.46
N SER A 16 4.89 32.33 48.59
CA SER A 16 4.51 30.91 48.64
C SER A 16 3.01 30.67 48.39
N SER A 17 2.20 31.74 48.26
CA SER A 17 0.76 31.66 47.99
C SER A 17 0.40 31.87 46.51
N THR A 18 1.37 32.21 45.66
CA THR A 18 1.22 32.27 44.20
C THR A 18 1.79 30.98 43.60
N THR A 19 0.91 30.11 43.09
CA THR A 19 1.29 28.95 42.27
C THR A 19 2.30 29.41 41.21
N THR A 20 3.50 28.85 41.24
CA THR A 20 4.57 29.26 40.33
C THR A 20 4.18 28.95 38.89
N THR A 21 4.67 29.72 37.93
CA THR A 21 4.44 29.45 36.49
C THR A 21 4.79 28.01 36.13
N THR A 22 5.81 27.42 36.77
CA THR A 22 6.21 26.02 36.61
C THR A 22 5.13 25.05 37.08
N GLU A 23 4.51 25.27 38.24
CA GLU A 23 3.43 24.44 38.77
C GLU A 23 2.16 24.55 37.92
N ILE A 24 1.82 25.76 37.44
CA ILE A 24 0.69 25.97 36.52
C ILE A 24 0.92 25.18 35.22
N ASN A 25 2.13 25.27 34.65
CA ASN A 25 2.48 24.53 33.44
C ASN A 25 2.46 23.01 33.66
N ALA A 26 2.95 22.53 34.80
CA ALA A 26 2.91 21.11 35.15
C ALA A 26 1.47 20.60 35.25
N GLN A 27 0.57 21.35 35.91
CA GLN A 27 -0.85 21.01 35.99
C GLN A 27 -1.52 21.03 34.61
N TYR A 28 -1.20 22.01 33.77
CA TYR A 28 -1.70 22.09 32.40
C TYR A 28 -1.32 20.85 31.59
N TYR A 29 -0.04 20.46 31.57
CA TYR A 29 0.41 19.28 30.83
C TYR A 29 -0.15 17.98 31.43
N GLN A 30 -0.33 17.92 32.75
CA GLN A 30 -0.98 16.78 33.39
C GLN A 30 -2.43 16.63 32.90
N GLN A 31 -3.19 17.73 32.87
CA GLN A 31 -4.55 17.74 32.36
C GLN A 31 -4.60 17.35 30.87
N GLU A 32 -3.71 17.90 30.05
CA GLU A 32 -3.66 17.61 28.62
C GLU A 32 -3.32 16.15 28.34
N SER A 33 -2.37 15.59 29.10
CA SER A 33 -2.05 14.17 29.04
C SER A 33 -3.23 13.28 29.44
N ALA A 34 -4.04 13.71 30.41
CA ALA A 34 -5.23 12.96 30.83
C ALA A 34 -6.32 12.96 29.73
N LYS A 35 -6.54 14.10 29.08
CA LYS A 35 -7.44 14.20 27.92
C LYS A 35 -6.99 13.29 26.78
N LEU A 36 -5.70 13.30 26.44
CA LEU A 36 -5.15 12.42 25.39
C LEU A 36 -5.32 10.93 25.73
N ARG A 37 -5.05 10.53 26.98
CA ARG A 37 -5.29 9.15 27.43
C ARG A 37 -6.75 8.74 27.28
N GLN A 38 -7.69 9.61 27.63
CA GLN A 38 -9.12 9.36 27.45
C GLN A 38 -9.48 9.21 25.97
N GLN A 39 -8.96 10.07 25.09
CA GLN A 39 -9.20 9.96 23.64
C GLN A 39 -8.67 8.64 23.07
N ILE A 40 -7.47 8.22 23.47
CA ILE A 40 -6.89 6.93 23.08
C ILE A 40 -7.81 5.79 23.51
N GLN A 41 -8.26 5.78 24.76
CA GLN A 41 -9.15 4.75 25.27
C GLN A 41 -10.48 4.70 24.50
N MET A 42 -11.06 5.86 24.18
CA MET A 42 -12.28 5.94 23.38
C MET A 42 -12.09 5.36 21.97
N LEU A 43 -10.97 5.68 21.31
CA LEU A 43 -10.64 5.15 19.99
C LEU A 43 -10.40 3.64 20.02
N GLN A 44 -9.69 3.14 21.02
CA GLN A 44 -9.46 1.70 21.21
C GLN A 44 -10.77 0.95 21.43
N ASN A 45 -11.67 1.49 22.26
CA ASN A 45 -13.00 0.90 22.45
C ASN A 45 -13.81 0.90 21.15
N SER A 46 -13.80 2.01 20.41
CA SER A 46 -14.45 2.11 19.10
C SER A 46 -13.93 1.05 18.12
N ASN A 47 -12.61 0.84 18.07
CA ASN A 47 -12.01 -0.20 17.22
C ASN A 47 -12.43 -1.61 17.65
N ARG A 48 -12.43 -1.92 18.96
CA ARG A 48 -12.92 -3.21 19.46
C ARG A 48 -14.36 -3.47 19.02
N HIS A 49 -15.25 -2.50 19.18
CA HIS A 49 -16.63 -2.64 18.73
C HIS A 49 -16.71 -2.86 17.20
N LEU A 50 -15.92 -2.14 16.39
CA LEU A 50 -15.88 -2.35 14.94
C LEU A 50 -15.38 -3.74 14.55
N MET A 51 -14.51 -4.35 15.35
CA MET A 51 -14.03 -5.72 15.15
C MET A 51 -15.01 -6.78 15.68
N GLY A 52 -16.12 -6.36 16.31
CA GLY A 52 -17.11 -7.27 16.89
C GLY A 52 -16.84 -7.68 18.33
N ASP A 53 -15.89 -7.03 19.00
CA ASP A 53 -15.56 -7.30 20.40
C ASP A 53 -16.33 -6.39 21.37
N ALA A 54 -16.44 -6.82 22.64
CA ALA A 54 -17.04 -6.06 23.74
C ALA A 54 -18.47 -5.51 23.46
N LEU A 55 -19.21 -6.15 22.56
CA LEU A 55 -20.54 -5.70 22.13
C LEU A 55 -21.58 -5.70 23.26
N SER A 56 -21.39 -6.55 24.28
CA SER A 56 -22.29 -6.64 25.43
C SER A 56 -22.36 -5.35 26.25
N THR A 57 -21.40 -4.43 26.11
CA THR A 57 -21.43 -3.13 26.79
C THR A 57 -22.23 -2.07 26.03
N LEU A 58 -22.69 -2.36 24.82
CA LEU A 58 -23.45 -1.43 23.98
C LEU A 58 -24.96 -1.61 24.18
N THR A 59 -25.67 -0.49 24.15
CA THR A 59 -27.14 -0.51 24.07
C THR A 59 -27.61 -0.96 22.68
N VAL A 60 -28.87 -1.37 22.57
CA VAL A 60 -29.49 -1.74 21.27
C VAL A 60 -29.39 -0.60 20.25
N LYS A 61 -29.53 0.65 20.69
CA LYS A 61 -29.40 1.83 19.83
C LYS A 61 -27.97 1.97 19.28
N GLU A 62 -26.96 1.79 20.13
CA GLU A 62 -25.55 1.88 19.74
C GLU A 62 -25.15 0.71 18.83
N LEU A 63 -25.65 -0.50 19.11
CA LEU A 63 -25.46 -1.66 18.21
C LEU A 63 -26.02 -1.39 16.82
N LYS A 64 -27.24 -0.84 16.73
CA LYS A 64 -27.83 -0.47 15.44
C LYS A 64 -27.01 0.60 14.71
N GLN A 65 -26.44 1.57 15.44
CA GLN A 65 -25.55 2.57 14.83
C GLN A 65 -24.24 1.94 14.33
N LEU A 66 -23.66 1.01 15.08
CA LEU A 66 -22.48 0.26 14.71
C LEU A 66 -22.71 -0.58 13.46
N GLU A 67 -23.80 -1.34 13.42
CA GLU A 67 -24.23 -2.13 12.25
C GLU A 67 -24.37 -1.25 11.00
N ASN A 68 -25.10 -0.13 11.09
CA ASN A 68 -25.25 0.81 9.98
C ASN A 68 -23.91 1.38 9.50
N ARG A 69 -22.96 1.61 10.42
CA ARG A 69 -21.62 2.09 10.08
C ARG A 69 -20.82 1.01 9.34
N LEU A 70 -20.88 -0.24 9.80
CA LEU A 70 -20.23 -1.37 9.16
C LEU A 70 -20.81 -1.65 7.78
N GLU A 71 -22.14 -1.66 7.64
CA GLU A 71 -22.82 -1.92 6.35
C GLU A 71 -22.41 -0.90 5.27
N ARG A 72 -22.36 0.39 5.64
CA ARG A 72 -21.86 1.44 4.74
C ARG A 72 -20.40 1.25 4.36
N GLY A 73 -19.56 0.85 5.32
CA GLY A 73 -18.14 0.57 5.08
C GLY A 73 -17.94 -0.60 4.12
N ILE A 74 -18.65 -1.70 4.36
CA ILE A 74 -18.63 -2.91 3.52
C ILE A 74 -19.11 -2.59 2.12
N THR A 75 -20.22 -1.86 1.98
CA THR A 75 -20.75 -1.42 0.68
C THR A 75 -19.69 -0.63 -0.10
N ARG A 76 -19.05 0.37 0.53
CA ARG A 76 -17.98 1.15 -0.10
C ARG A 76 -16.80 0.30 -0.54
N ILE A 77 -16.36 -0.64 0.30
CA ILE A 77 -15.25 -1.55 -0.02
C ILE A 77 -15.62 -2.43 -1.22
N ARG A 78 -16.83 -3.01 -1.23
CA ARG A 78 -17.31 -3.85 -2.35
C ARG A 78 -17.37 -3.06 -3.65
N SER A 79 -17.96 -1.87 -3.64
CA SER A 79 -18.01 -1.00 -4.82
C SER A 79 -16.60 -0.68 -5.34
N LYS A 80 -15.67 -0.31 -4.45
CA LYS A 80 -14.30 0.00 -4.87
C LYS A 80 -13.57 -1.21 -5.45
N LYS A 81 -13.71 -2.39 -4.84
CA LYS A 81 -13.16 -3.64 -5.37
C LYS A 81 -13.74 -3.97 -6.74
N HIS A 82 -15.05 -3.78 -6.91
CA HIS A 82 -15.71 -4.03 -8.19
C HIS A 82 -15.19 -3.10 -9.29
N GLU A 83 -15.09 -1.79 -9.03
CA GLU A 83 -14.49 -0.82 -9.97
C GLU A 83 -13.06 -1.20 -10.37
N MET A 84 -12.24 -1.61 -9.40
CA MET A 84 -10.86 -2.02 -9.66
C MET A 84 -10.79 -3.28 -10.53
N LEU A 85 -11.62 -4.28 -10.24
CA LEU A 85 -11.69 -5.51 -11.04
C LEU A 85 -12.15 -5.23 -12.47
N LEU A 86 -13.13 -4.34 -12.66
CA LEU A 86 -13.57 -3.94 -14.00
C LEU A 86 -12.45 -3.26 -14.78
N ALA A 87 -11.70 -2.35 -14.15
CA ALA A 87 -10.56 -1.69 -14.79
C ALA A 87 -9.44 -2.68 -15.16
N GLU A 88 -9.21 -3.69 -14.33
CA GLU A 88 -8.22 -4.73 -14.59
C GLU A 88 -8.65 -5.67 -15.72
N ILE A 89 -9.94 -6.03 -15.79
CA ILE A 89 -10.51 -6.79 -16.92
C ILE A 89 -10.35 -6.00 -18.23
N GLU A 90 -10.72 -4.72 -18.23
CA GLU A 90 -10.59 -3.85 -19.43
C GLU A 90 -9.13 -3.75 -19.89
N TYR A 91 -8.20 -3.60 -18.94
CA TYR A 91 -6.77 -3.60 -19.24
C TYR A 91 -6.31 -4.91 -19.90
N PHE A 92 -6.69 -6.06 -19.36
CA PHE A 92 -6.31 -7.35 -19.92
C PHE A 92 -6.93 -7.61 -21.30
N GLN A 93 -8.19 -7.22 -21.51
CA GLN A 93 -8.85 -7.33 -22.82
C GLN A 93 -8.14 -6.48 -23.88
N LYS A 94 -7.75 -5.25 -23.54
CA LYS A 94 -6.96 -4.41 -24.46
C LYS A 94 -5.60 -5.05 -24.77
N ARG A 95 -4.94 -5.60 -23.74
CA ARG A 95 -3.62 -6.24 -23.91
C ARG A 95 -3.70 -7.50 -24.77
N GLU A 96 -4.76 -8.28 -24.62
CA GLU A 96 -5.04 -9.45 -25.46
C GLU A 96 -5.13 -9.04 -26.94
N ILE A 97 -5.95 -8.04 -27.26
CA ILE A 97 -6.10 -7.52 -28.62
C ILE A 97 -4.77 -7.02 -29.20
N GLU A 98 -3.96 -6.29 -28.42
CA GLU A 98 -2.63 -5.84 -28.85
C GLU A 98 -1.71 -7.01 -29.20
N LEU A 99 -1.69 -8.05 -28.36
CA LEU A 99 -0.87 -9.25 -28.57
C LEU A 99 -1.35 -10.07 -29.76
N GLU A 100 -2.67 -10.20 -29.97
CA GLU A 100 -3.23 -10.87 -31.14
C GLU A 100 -2.82 -10.17 -32.43
N ASN A 101 -2.88 -8.84 -32.45
CA ASN A 101 -2.45 -8.03 -33.60
C ASN A 101 -0.95 -8.18 -33.88
N GLU A 102 -0.11 -8.16 -32.83
CA GLU A 102 1.33 -8.39 -32.96
C GLU A 102 1.62 -9.80 -33.48
N ASN A 103 0.92 -10.82 -32.96
CA ASN A 103 1.07 -12.21 -33.38
C ASN A 103 0.69 -12.39 -34.86
N LEU A 104 -0.41 -11.75 -35.30
CA LEU A 104 -0.84 -11.78 -36.71
C LEU A 104 0.20 -11.13 -37.64
N CYS A 105 0.75 -9.99 -37.23
CA CYS A 105 1.81 -9.30 -37.97
C CYS A 105 3.05 -10.20 -38.14
N LEU A 106 3.50 -10.82 -37.04
CA LEU A 106 4.65 -11.73 -37.05
C LEU A 106 4.40 -12.95 -37.94
N ARG A 107 3.21 -13.58 -37.87
CA ARG A 107 2.85 -14.71 -38.75
C ARG A 107 2.86 -14.34 -40.23
N THR A 108 2.35 -13.15 -40.56
CA THR A 108 2.38 -12.64 -41.94
C THR A 108 3.81 -12.47 -42.41
N LYS A 109 4.66 -11.86 -41.59
CA LYS A 109 6.08 -11.66 -41.91
C LYS A 109 6.85 -12.98 -42.06
N ILE A 110 6.56 -13.98 -41.24
CA ILE A 110 7.15 -15.32 -41.38
C ILE A 110 6.76 -15.93 -42.73
N ASN A 111 5.47 -15.91 -43.08
CA ASN A 111 4.99 -16.45 -44.36
C ASN A 111 5.64 -15.74 -45.57
N ASP A 112 5.85 -14.43 -45.49
CA ASP A 112 6.52 -13.66 -46.55
C ASP A 112 8.00 -14.03 -46.68
N VAL A 113 8.71 -14.21 -45.56
CA VAL A 113 10.11 -14.68 -45.56
C VAL A 113 10.22 -16.09 -46.14
N GLU A 114 9.32 -17.00 -45.75
CA GLU A 114 9.28 -18.37 -46.30
C GLU A 114 9.03 -18.37 -47.82
N ARG A 115 8.13 -17.51 -48.30
CA ARG A 115 7.91 -17.32 -49.74
C ARG A 115 9.15 -16.79 -50.45
N GLN A 116 9.83 -15.81 -49.88
CA GLN A 116 11.07 -15.28 -50.44
C GLN A 116 12.16 -16.35 -50.49
N VAL A 117 12.35 -17.12 -49.43
CA VAL A 117 13.28 -18.25 -49.37
C VAL A 117 12.98 -19.30 -50.44
N ASN A 118 11.70 -19.63 -50.66
CA ASN A 118 11.29 -20.58 -51.70
C ASN A 118 11.44 -20.03 -53.14
N MET A 119 11.54 -18.71 -53.31
CA MET A 119 11.79 -18.06 -54.61
C MET A 119 13.28 -17.87 -54.93
N VAL A 120 14.16 -18.08 -53.95
CA VAL A 120 15.63 -18.02 -54.11
C VAL A 120 16.11 -19.34 -54.72
N SER A 121 16.87 -19.28 -55.81
CA SER A 121 17.43 -20.47 -56.47
C SER A 121 18.29 -21.28 -55.48
N GLY A 122 18.29 -22.62 -55.57
CA GLY A 122 19.03 -23.49 -54.64
C GLY A 122 20.52 -23.18 -54.50
N GLN A 123 21.13 -22.46 -55.45
CA GLN A 123 22.51 -21.97 -55.35
C GLN A 123 22.65 -20.74 -54.43
N GLU A 124 21.69 -19.83 -54.46
CA GLU A 124 21.69 -18.61 -53.64
C GLU A 124 21.34 -18.91 -52.17
N LEU A 125 20.45 -19.89 -51.93
CA LEU A 125 20.12 -20.35 -50.58
C LEU A 125 21.34 -20.96 -49.87
N ASN A 126 22.13 -21.76 -50.59
CA ASN A 126 23.36 -22.34 -50.07
C ASN A 126 24.41 -21.26 -49.74
N ALA A 127 24.53 -20.20 -50.54
CA ALA A 127 25.41 -19.08 -50.26
C ALA A 127 24.97 -18.29 -49.02
N ILE A 128 23.66 -18.03 -48.86
CA ILE A 128 23.10 -17.34 -47.69
C ILE A 128 23.28 -18.18 -46.41
N GLN A 129 23.02 -19.48 -46.46
CA GLN A 129 23.23 -20.43 -45.35
C GLN A 129 24.70 -20.48 -44.93
N ALA A 130 25.64 -20.49 -45.88
CA ALA A 130 27.08 -20.51 -45.63
C ALA A 130 27.57 -19.21 -44.96
N LEU A 131 27.00 -18.06 -45.31
CA LEU A 131 27.31 -16.78 -44.68
C LEU A 131 26.69 -16.64 -43.29
N ALA A 132 25.47 -17.15 -43.08
CA ALA A 132 24.80 -17.14 -41.78
C ALA A 132 25.51 -18.06 -40.75
N SER A 133 25.93 -19.25 -41.19
CA SER A 133 26.68 -20.23 -40.37
C SER A 133 28.03 -19.70 -39.88
N ARG A 134 28.59 -18.70 -40.57
CA ARG A 134 29.85 -18.06 -40.18
C ARG A 134 29.66 -16.96 -39.11
N ASN A 135 28.44 -16.48 -38.92
CA ASN A 135 28.12 -15.35 -38.05
C ASN A 135 27.29 -15.72 -36.81
N PHE A 136 26.84 -16.98 -36.66
CA PHE A 136 25.95 -17.39 -35.58
C PHE A 136 26.50 -18.62 -34.83
N PHE A 137 27.15 -18.33 -33.70
CA PHE A 137 27.47 -19.18 -32.53
C PHE A 137 28.81 -19.94 -32.46
N ASP A 138 29.65 -19.47 -31.52
CA ASP A 138 30.48 -20.32 -30.66
C ASP A 138 29.57 -21.14 -29.72
N PRO A 139 29.70 -22.48 -29.61
CA PRO A 139 28.81 -23.32 -28.81
C PRO A 139 28.98 -23.23 -27.28
N ASN A 140 29.89 -22.41 -26.75
CA ASN A 140 30.19 -22.37 -25.32
C ASN A 140 29.62 -21.12 -24.65
N MET A 141 28.34 -21.12 -24.28
CA MET A 141 27.77 -20.22 -23.25
C MET A 141 26.58 -20.87 -22.50
N MET A 142 26.53 -22.21 -22.41
CA MET A 142 25.68 -22.91 -21.44
C MET A 142 26.41 -22.97 -20.09
N GLU A 143 26.45 -21.86 -19.37
CA GLU A 143 26.59 -21.84 -17.90
C GLU A 143 26.32 -20.42 -17.40
N GLY A 144 25.17 -20.23 -16.75
CA GLY A 144 24.74 -18.93 -16.26
C GLY A 144 23.25 -18.91 -16.01
N GLU A 145 22.85 -19.51 -14.90
CA GLU A 145 21.49 -19.49 -14.35
C GLU A 145 20.83 -18.11 -14.48
N THR A 146 19.85 -17.95 -15.36
CA THR A 146 18.91 -16.85 -15.28
C THR A 146 17.77 -17.26 -14.36
N SER A 147 18.02 -17.10 -13.07
CA SER A 147 16.98 -16.96 -12.05
C SER A 147 15.96 -15.93 -12.53
N TYR A 148 14.79 -16.38 -12.99
CA TYR A 148 13.63 -15.52 -13.14
C TYR A 148 13.29 -14.95 -11.76
N HIS A 149 13.70 -13.70 -11.52
CA HIS A 149 13.31 -12.91 -10.37
C HIS A 149 11.80 -12.73 -10.37
N GLN A 150 11.14 -13.51 -9.54
CA GLN A 150 9.74 -13.36 -9.18
C GLN A 150 9.62 -12.23 -8.13
N SER A 151 9.49 -11.00 -8.59
CA SER A 151 9.02 -9.84 -7.82
C SER A 151 7.83 -9.25 -8.60
N ASP A 152 6.58 -9.39 -8.20
CA ASP A 152 6.02 -8.91 -6.95
C ASP A 152 4.85 -9.78 -6.49
N LYS A 153 5.01 -10.49 -5.37
CA LYS A 153 3.87 -10.98 -4.60
C LYS A 153 3.33 -9.80 -3.78
N LYS A 154 2.40 -9.03 -4.32
CA LYS A 154 1.47 -8.26 -3.46
C LYS A 154 0.49 -9.25 -2.84
N ILE A 155 0.90 -9.84 -1.72
CA ILE A 155 0.04 -10.67 -0.88
C ILE A 155 -1.06 -9.75 -0.33
N LEU A 156 -2.24 -9.77 -0.97
CA LEU A 156 -3.47 -9.27 -0.37
C LEU A 156 -3.81 -10.21 0.79
N HIS A 157 -3.46 -9.82 2.02
CA HIS A 157 -4.01 -10.46 3.21
C HIS A 157 -5.51 -10.16 3.25
N LEU A 158 -6.33 -11.15 2.94
CA LEU A 158 -7.74 -11.17 3.33
C LEU A 158 -7.86 -12.06 4.57
N GLY A 159 -8.22 -11.44 5.70
CA GLY A 159 -8.65 -12.13 6.92
C GLY A 159 -7.51 -12.47 7.86
#